data_AF-A0AAU4NZ81-F1
#
_entry.id   AF-A0AAU4NZ81-F1
#
_cell.length_a   1.000
_cell.length_b   1.000
_cell.length_c   1.000
_cell.angle_alpha   90.00
_cell.angle_beta   90.00
_cell.angle_gamma   90.00
#
_symmetry.space_group_name_H-M   'P 1'
#
loop_
_entity.id
_entity.type
_entity.pdbx_description
1 polymer ?
#
loop_
_entity_poly.entity_id
_entity_poly.type
_entity_poly.pdbx_seq_one_letter_code
_entity_poly.pdbx_strand_id
1 'polypeptide(L)'
;MSRLLFLNPFGSSLYDDLIRRSMNLAVRPDTDIDIRHLTGPVTAPDFWAQKHLLEVETMSAAIQAEDEGYDGLIIGCCYDPGVAQCREIVDIPVIGPLEASLGFARAFGRNFAVVTDHRKAATEIEDQVRKFGFEPNCKGVTTIDWYIDEMVDDITAVARKTDKVIEKAMADTSAETVILGCTIVSACYEIALRETPLDLPLRSVMNPNLMAVKMAEMLVDLAEVGQYRIARTGYYAKQESRDPEGSAQVRAILRASRPLSALDVLPHNVPTSINAHSIASGKWK
;
A
#
# COMPACT_ATOMS: atom_id res chain seq x y z
N MET A 1 -18.65 9.42 -10.56
CA MET A 1 -18.41 8.19 -9.79
C MET A 1 -17.04 7.73 -10.19
N SER A 2 -16.07 7.89 -9.30
CA SER A 2 -14.66 7.63 -9.59
C SER A 2 -14.37 6.15 -9.42
N ARG A 3 -13.61 5.55 -10.33
CA ARG A 3 -13.17 4.16 -10.26
C ARG A 3 -11.71 4.10 -9.85
N LEU A 4 -11.45 3.55 -8.67
CA LEU A 4 -10.10 3.36 -8.15
C LEU A 4 -9.72 1.89 -8.19
N LEU A 5 -8.48 1.60 -8.58
CA LEU A 5 -7.87 0.29 -8.41
C LEU A 5 -6.93 0.32 -7.20
N PHE A 6 -7.18 -0.53 -6.21
CA PHE A 6 -6.20 -0.88 -5.20
C PHE A 6 -5.53 -2.20 -5.59
N LEU A 7 -4.27 -2.11 -6.02
CA LEU A 7 -3.49 -3.24 -6.45
C LEU A 7 -2.61 -3.73 -5.31
N ASN A 8 -2.95 -4.86 -4.72
CA ASN A 8 -2.05 -5.62 -3.87
C ASN A 8 -0.89 -6.15 -4.73
N PRO A 9 0.37 -5.74 -4.49
CA PRO A 9 1.49 -6.19 -5.30
C PRO A 9 1.95 -7.60 -4.93
N PHE A 10 1.10 -8.40 -4.28
CA PHE A 10 1.43 -9.73 -3.77
C PHE A 10 0.82 -10.79 -4.67
N GLY A 11 1.55 -11.88 -4.91
CA GLY A 11 1.12 -13.08 -5.65
C GLY A 11 -0.04 -13.88 -5.04
N SER A 12 -0.89 -13.29 -4.19
CA SER A 12 -1.87 -14.01 -3.37
C SER A 12 -3.08 -13.13 -3.00
N SER A 13 -4.27 -13.73 -3.02
CA SER A 13 -5.54 -13.12 -2.58
C SER A 13 -5.74 -13.10 -1.06
N LEU A 14 -4.84 -13.74 -0.31
CA LEU A 14 -4.98 -13.99 1.14
C LEU A 14 -5.33 -12.73 1.96
N TYR A 15 -4.87 -11.57 1.52
CA TYR A 15 -5.01 -10.31 2.25
C TYR A 15 -6.15 -9.43 1.75
N ASP A 16 -6.72 -9.74 0.59
CA ASP A 16 -7.62 -8.84 -0.12
C ASP A 16 -8.89 -8.55 0.70
N ASP A 17 -9.45 -9.55 1.41
CA ASP A 17 -10.67 -9.39 2.20
C ASP A 17 -10.42 -8.52 3.44
N LEU A 18 -9.26 -8.69 4.07
CA LEU A 18 -8.85 -7.88 5.21
C LEU A 18 -8.65 -6.41 4.79
N ILE A 19 -7.96 -6.20 3.67
CA ILE A 19 -7.77 -4.87 3.08
C ILE A 19 -9.13 -4.25 2.73
N ARG A 20 -10.01 -4.98 2.05
CA ARG A 20 -11.37 -4.51 1.71
C ARG A 20 -12.14 -4.02 2.91
N ARG A 21 -12.18 -4.83 3.98
CA ARG A 21 -12.85 -4.46 5.22
C ARG A 21 -12.27 -3.18 5.80
N SER A 22 -10.94 -3.02 5.78
CA SER A 22 -10.30 -1.79 6.23
C SER A 22 -10.68 -0.60 5.35
N MET A 23 -10.68 -0.75 4.02
CA MET A 23 -10.92 0.35 3.09
C MET A 23 -12.37 0.86 3.12
N ASN A 24 -13.35 -0.04 3.28
CA ASN A 24 -14.78 0.29 3.37
C ASN A 24 -15.12 1.27 4.51
N LEU A 25 -14.20 1.49 5.44
CA LEU A 25 -14.36 2.44 6.53
C LEU A 25 -14.26 3.91 6.09
N ALA A 26 -13.60 4.17 4.96
CA ALA A 26 -13.29 5.52 4.54
C ALA A 26 -13.67 5.84 3.09
N VAL A 27 -13.80 4.87 2.19
CA VAL A 27 -14.18 5.09 0.78
C VAL A 27 -15.47 5.92 0.70
N ARG A 28 -15.51 6.96 -0.15
CA ARG A 28 -16.69 7.80 -0.31
C ARG A 28 -17.83 7.04 -1.00
N PRO A 29 -19.10 7.42 -0.77
CA PRO A 29 -20.25 6.78 -1.41
C PRO A 29 -20.24 6.82 -2.96
N ASP A 30 -19.54 7.79 -3.56
CA ASP A 30 -19.42 7.99 -5.02
C ASP A 30 -18.11 7.48 -5.61
N THR A 31 -17.32 6.75 -4.82
CA THR A 31 -16.10 6.06 -5.25
C THR A 31 -16.37 4.56 -5.35
N ASP A 32 -16.13 3.99 -6.52
CA ASP A 32 -16.04 2.55 -6.73
C ASP A 32 -14.59 2.12 -6.58
N ILE A 33 -14.34 1.10 -5.76
CA ILE A 33 -12.97 0.64 -5.48
C ILE A 33 -12.83 -0.86 -5.72
N ASP A 34 -12.07 -1.20 -6.74
CA ASP A 34 -11.70 -2.57 -7.04
C ASP A 34 -10.41 -2.92 -6.30
N ILE A 35 -10.40 -4.08 -5.66
CA ILE A 35 -9.22 -4.64 -5.00
C ILE A 35 -8.80 -5.86 -5.81
N ARG A 36 -7.58 -5.81 -6.35
CA ARG A 36 -6.97 -6.90 -7.11
C ARG A 36 -5.58 -7.18 -6.58
N HIS A 37 -5.06 -8.37 -6.82
CA HIS A 37 -3.69 -8.75 -6.46
C HIS A 37 -2.92 -9.25 -7.68
N LEU A 38 -1.61 -9.06 -7.70
CA LEU A 38 -0.77 -9.68 -8.74
C LEU A 38 -0.84 -11.21 -8.66
N THR A 39 -0.72 -11.92 -9.78
CA THR A 39 -0.66 -13.40 -9.77
C THR A 39 0.74 -13.85 -10.10
N GLY A 40 1.31 -14.77 -9.30
CA GLY A 40 2.66 -15.24 -9.54
C GLY A 40 3.33 -15.83 -8.30
N PRO A 41 4.56 -16.34 -8.45
CA PRO A 41 5.27 -17.01 -7.35
C PRO A 41 5.81 -16.04 -6.29
N VAL A 42 5.81 -14.73 -6.56
CA VAL A 42 6.30 -13.73 -5.61
C VAL A 42 5.15 -13.29 -4.70
N THR A 43 5.08 -13.85 -3.51
CA THR A 43 3.99 -13.62 -2.55
C THR A 43 4.32 -12.58 -1.48
N ALA A 44 5.56 -12.14 -1.37
CA ALA A 44 6.01 -11.13 -0.42
C ALA A 44 7.12 -10.26 -1.03
N PRO A 45 7.10 -8.93 -0.82
CA PRO A 45 8.11 -8.02 -1.31
C PRO A 45 9.19 -7.78 -0.25
N ASP A 46 9.80 -8.80 0.35
CA ASP A 46 10.77 -8.55 1.45
C ASP A 46 12.22 -8.47 0.95
N PHE A 47 12.48 -8.94 -0.27
CA PHE A 47 13.82 -9.03 -0.84
C PHE A 47 13.93 -8.31 -2.18
N TRP A 48 15.08 -7.70 -2.46
CA TRP A 48 15.29 -6.86 -3.64
C TRP A 48 14.98 -7.55 -4.97
N ALA A 49 15.38 -8.81 -5.14
CA ALA A 49 15.09 -9.55 -6.37
C ALA A 49 13.57 -9.74 -6.56
N GLN A 50 12.84 -10.06 -5.49
CA GLN A 50 11.38 -10.17 -5.52
C GLN A 50 10.75 -8.81 -5.83
N LYS A 51 11.19 -7.74 -5.15
CA LYS A 51 10.73 -6.37 -5.40
C LYS A 51 10.86 -5.97 -6.85
N HIS A 52 12.02 -6.23 -7.46
CA HIS A 52 12.24 -5.85 -8.85
C HIS A 52 11.31 -6.58 -9.82
N LEU A 53 11.02 -7.86 -9.56
CA LEU A 53 10.01 -8.59 -10.34
C LEU A 53 8.61 -8.02 -10.14
N LEU A 54 8.25 -7.68 -8.90
CA LEU A 54 6.96 -7.05 -8.60
C LEU A 54 6.82 -5.68 -9.24
N GLU A 55 7.88 -4.88 -9.33
CA GLU A 55 7.86 -3.58 -10.01
C GLU A 55 7.50 -3.72 -11.50
N VAL A 56 8.01 -4.76 -12.18
CA VAL A 56 7.67 -5.04 -13.59
C VAL A 56 6.20 -5.41 -13.76
N GLU A 57 5.70 -6.28 -12.90
CA GLU A 57 4.27 -6.68 -12.90
C GLU A 57 3.36 -5.49 -12.51
N THR A 58 3.80 -4.66 -11.56
CA THR A 58 3.07 -3.46 -11.13
C THR A 58 2.96 -2.44 -12.26
N MET A 59 4.04 -2.20 -13.01
CA MET A 59 4.02 -1.34 -14.21
C MET A 59 3.06 -1.89 -15.28
N SER A 60 3.04 -3.21 -15.47
CA SER A 60 2.14 -3.86 -16.42
C SER A 60 0.67 -3.67 -16.00
N ALA A 61 0.36 -3.90 -14.73
CA ALA A 61 -0.97 -3.70 -14.17
C ALA A 61 -1.40 -2.22 -14.21
N ALA A 62 -0.48 -1.27 -14.05
CA ALA A 62 -0.79 0.15 -14.15
C ALA A 62 -1.27 0.55 -15.56
N ILE A 63 -0.57 0.11 -16.61
CA ILE A 63 -1.00 0.36 -18.01
C ILE A 63 -2.38 -0.24 -18.26
N GLN A 64 -2.61 -1.46 -17.77
CA GLN A 64 -3.90 -2.13 -17.92
C GLN A 64 -5.02 -1.43 -17.14
N ALA A 65 -4.73 -0.88 -15.96
CA ALA A 65 -5.70 -0.10 -15.21
C ALA A 65 -6.12 1.17 -15.97
N GLU A 66 -5.15 1.87 -16.56
CA GLU A 66 -5.44 3.01 -17.43
C GLU A 66 -6.29 2.59 -18.65
N ASP A 67 -5.94 1.48 -19.31
CA ASP A 67 -6.71 0.95 -20.46
C ASP A 67 -8.14 0.50 -20.08
N GLU A 68 -8.34 -0.02 -18.87
CA GLU A 68 -9.65 -0.43 -18.32
C GLU A 68 -10.50 0.76 -17.83
N GLY A 69 -9.97 1.98 -17.92
CA GLY A 69 -10.67 3.21 -17.57
C GLY A 69 -10.84 3.39 -16.06
N TYR A 70 -9.83 3.00 -15.28
CA TYR A 70 -9.73 3.46 -13.89
C TYR A 70 -9.30 4.92 -13.86
N ASP A 71 -9.83 5.67 -12.90
CA ASP A 71 -9.49 7.09 -12.71
C ASP A 71 -8.25 7.25 -11.84
N GLY A 72 -7.87 6.25 -11.04
CA GLY A 72 -6.69 6.27 -10.19
C GLY A 72 -6.23 4.89 -9.71
N LEU A 73 -4.96 4.80 -9.33
CA LEU A 73 -4.29 3.56 -8.93
C LEU A 73 -3.59 3.72 -7.58
N ILE A 74 -3.80 2.77 -6.68
CA ILE A 74 -3.09 2.65 -5.41
C ILE A 74 -2.26 1.37 -5.45
N ILE A 75 -0.95 1.47 -5.18
CA ILE A 75 -0.08 0.28 -5.04
C ILE A 75 -0.03 -0.13 -3.57
N GLY A 76 -0.73 -1.18 -3.19
CA GLY A 76 -1.11 -1.58 -1.83
C GLY A 76 0.01 -2.08 -0.90
N CYS A 77 1.18 -1.45 -0.89
CA CYS A 77 2.30 -1.79 -0.02
C CYS A 77 3.07 -0.53 0.40
N CYS A 78 3.48 -0.43 1.67
CA CYS A 78 4.22 0.71 2.20
C CYS A 78 5.69 0.78 1.74
N TYR A 79 6.20 -0.24 1.03
CA TYR A 79 7.44 -0.06 0.26
C TYR A 79 7.22 0.82 -0.98
N ASP A 80 5.97 1.14 -1.33
CA ASP A 80 5.57 1.88 -2.52
C ASP A 80 6.23 1.35 -3.82
N PRO A 81 6.20 0.01 -4.07
CA PRO A 81 6.97 -0.60 -5.14
C PRO A 81 6.47 -0.14 -6.51
N GLY A 82 7.37 0.34 -7.36
CA GLY A 82 7.02 0.70 -8.73
C GLY A 82 6.20 1.99 -8.87
N VAL A 83 5.85 2.70 -7.79
CA VAL A 83 4.98 3.89 -7.85
C VAL A 83 5.58 4.97 -8.76
N ALA A 84 6.88 5.25 -8.64
CA ALA A 84 7.54 6.26 -9.46
C ALA A 84 7.54 5.89 -10.94
N GLN A 85 7.80 4.62 -11.23
CA GLN A 85 7.83 4.06 -12.58
C GLN A 85 6.42 4.06 -13.20
N CYS A 86 5.40 3.70 -12.43
CA CYS A 86 4.01 3.77 -12.85
C CYS A 86 3.61 5.21 -13.18
N ARG A 87 3.96 6.18 -12.33
CA ARG A 87 3.72 7.61 -12.61
C ARG A 87 4.39 8.07 -13.90
N GLU A 88 5.52 7.51 -14.29
CA GLU A 88 6.17 7.83 -15.56
C GLU A 88 5.37 7.30 -16.77
N ILE A 89 4.81 6.10 -16.67
CA ILE A 89 4.22 5.40 -17.82
C ILE A 89 2.71 5.60 -17.98
N VAL A 90 1.94 5.94 -16.94
CA VAL A 90 0.48 6.23 -17.02
C VAL A 90 0.16 7.68 -16.66
N ASP A 91 -0.99 8.18 -17.11
CA ASP A 91 -1.52 9.53 -16.86
C ASP A 91 -2.48 9.63 -15.67
N ILE A 92 -3.08 8.51 -15.26
CA ILE A 92 -3.92 8.45 -14.05
C ILE A 92 -3.06 8.65 -12.79
N PRO A 93 -3.58 9.27 -11.71
CA PRO A 93 -2.90 9.35 -10.42
C PRO A 93 -2.47 7.97 -9.91
N VAL A 94 -1.20 7.85 -9.51
CA VAL A 94 -0.66 6.64 -8.85
C VAL A 94 -0.18 6.98 -7.45
N ILE A 95 -0.69 6.28 -6.44
CA ILE A 95 -0.52 6.57 -5.02
C ILE A 95 0.21 5.42 -4.33
N GLY A 96 1.27 5.76 -3.59
CA GLY A 96 1.92 4.90 -2.61
C GLY A 96 1.36 5.14 -1.21
N PRO A 97 0.97 4.10 -0.45
CA PRO A 97 0.46 4.23 0.90
C PRO A 97 1.40 4.91 1.89
N LEU A 98 2.72 4.65 1.79
CA LEU A 98 3.67 5.31 2.69
C LEU A 98 3.83 6.79 2.33
N GLU A 99 4.10 7.11 1.07
CA GLU A 99 4.20 8.49 0.60
C GLU A 99 2.94 9.31 0.94
N ALA A 100 1.75 8.74 0.74
CA ALA A 100 0.48 9.39 1.11
C ALA A 100 0.38 9.67 2.61
N SER A 101 0.76 8.69 3.44
CA SER A 101 0.74 8.85 4.91
C SER A 101 1.69 9.91 5.39
N LEU A 102 2.90 9.96 4.82
CA LEU A 102 3.88 11.00 5.12
C LEU A 102 3.36 12.39 4.73
N GLY A 103 2.75 12.50 3.55
CA GLY A 103 2.10 13.73 3.07
C GLY A 103 1.04 14.27 4.04
N PHE A 104 0.27 13.38 4.68
CA PHE A 104 -0.75 13.78 5.66
C PHE A 104 -0.22 13.92 7.09
N ALA A 105 0.98 13.41 7.42
CA ALA A 105 1.46 13.29 8.80
C ALA A 105 1.35 14.58 9.62
N ARG A 106 1.64 15.73 9.00
CA ARG A 106 1.60 17.06 9.63
C ARG A 106 0.20 17.47 10.13
N ALA A 107 -0.86 16.94 9.53
CA ALA A 107 -2.23 17.21 9.97
C ALA A 107 -2.56 16.49 11.30
N PHE A 108 -1.81 15.44 11.64
CA PHE A 108 -2.01 14.61 12.84
C PHE A 108 -0.99 14.89 13.94
N GLY A 109 0.20 15.40 13.60
CA GLY A 109 1.22 15.78 14.56
C GLY A 109 2.43 16.43 13.89
N ARG A 110 3.17 17.27 14.63
CA ARG A 110 4.41 17.84 14.09
C ARG A 110 5.45 16.73 13.89
N ASN A 111 5.56 15.81 14.83
CA ASN A 111 6.52 14.70 14.77
C ASN A 111 5.79 13.36 14.78
N PHE A 112 6.34 12.38 14.07
CA PHE A 112 5.76 11.04 14.00
C PHE A 112 6.83 9.96 14.21
N ALA A 113 6.41 8.76 14.60
CA ALA A 113 7.20 7.55 14.48
C ALA A 113 6.55 6.61 13.46
N VAL A 114 7.30 5.66 12.92
CA VAL A 114 6.74 4.61 12.05
C VAL A 114 6.85 3.26 12.74
N VAL A 115 5.76 2.50 12.77
CA VAL A 115 5.73 1.12 13.30
C VAL A 115 5.42 0.18 12.14
N THR A 116 6.36 -0.67 11.77
CA THR A 116 6.21 -1.66 10.68
C THR A 116 6.26 -3.10 11.19
N ASP A 117 6.15 -4.05 10.27
CA ASP A 117 6.15 -5.50 10.47
C ASP A 117 7.47 -6.07 11.02
N HIS A 118 8.58 -6.02 10.27
CA HIS A 118 9.84 -6.70 10.64
C HIS A 118 11.09 -5.84 10.47
N ARG A 119 12.20 -6.24 11.14
CA ARG A 119 13.45 -5.44 11.20
C ARG A 119 14.00 -4.98 9.86
N LYS A 120 13.93 -5.85 8.85
CA LYS A 120 14.40 -5.51 7.50
C LYS A 120 13.50 -4.45 6.83
N ALA A 121 12.19 -4.50 7.06
CA ALA A 121 11.29 -3.47 6.59
C ALA A 121 11.65 -2.12 7.21
N ALA A 122 11.91 -2.08 8.53
CA ALA A 122 12.22 -0.82 9.21
C ALA A 122 13.38 -0.07 8.58
N THR A 123 14.49 -0.76 8.26
CA THR A 123 15.65 -0.12 7.62
C THR A 123 15.32 0.47 6.25
N GLU A 124 14.44 -0.16 5.49
CA GLU A 124 14.04 0.35 4.18
C GLU A 124 13.01 1.48 4.29
N ILE A 125 12.08 1.39 5.25
CA ILE A 125 11.13 2.46 5.53
C ILE A 125 11.87 3.72 6.00
N GLU A 126 12.97 3.60 6.75
CA GLU A 126 13.87 4.73 7.06
C GLU A 126 14.45 5.38 5.79
N ASP A 127 14.90 4.56 4.83
CA ASP A 127 15.39 5.05 3.54
C ASP A 127 14.27 5.76 2.76
N GLN A 128 13.05 5.23 2.78
CA GLN A 128 11.90 5.85 2.11
C GLN A 128 11.50 7.18 2.76
N VAL A 129 11.47 7.25 4.09
CA VAL A 129 11.23 8.50 4.84
C VAL A 129 12.25 9.57 4.46
N ARG A 130 13.53 9.19 4.32
CA ARG A 130 14.61 10.06 3.84
C ARG A 130 14.38 10.49 2.40
N LYS A 131 14.12 9.54 1.50
CA LYS A 131 13.86 9.77 0.08
C LYS A 131 12.70 10.76 -0.15
N PHE A 132 11.64 10.65 0.64
CA PHE A 132 10.47 11.52 0.56
C PHE A 132 10.63 12.85 1.32
N GLY A 133 11.76 13.08 1.99
CA GLY A 133 12.07 14.36 2.64
C GLY A 133 11.45 14.58 4.01
N PHE A 134 10.98 13.51 4.68
CA PHE A 134 10.29 13.59 5.98
C PHE A 134 11.19 13.22 7.17
N GLU A 135 12.47 12.90 6.94
CA GLU A 135 13.45 12.55 7.99
C GLU A 135 13.47 13.52 9.17
N PRO A 136 13.44 14.85 9.01
CA PRO A 136 13.48 15.77 10.16
C PRO A 136 12.29 15.63 11.14
N ASN A 137 11.19 15.02 10.69
CA ASN A 137 9.96 14.85 11.47
C ASN A 137 9.71 13.41 11.92
N CYS A 138 10.41 12.45 11.34
CA CYS A 138 10.41 11.07 11.80
C CYS A 138 11.30 10.90 13.04
N LYS A 139 10.76 10.38 14.13
CA LYS A 139 11.47 10.15 15.41
C LYS A 139 12.02 8.74 15.56
N GLY A 140 11.89 7.94 14.52
CA GLY A 140 12.39 6.58 14.45
C GLY A 140 11.40 5.68 13.73
N VAL A 141 11.94 4.58 13.23
CA VAL A 141 11.17 3.47 12.70
C VAL A 141 11.41 2.27 13.60
N THR A 142 10.34 1.62 14.04
CA THR A 142 10.41 0.44 14.89
C THR A 142 9.48 -0.64 14.36
N THR A 143 9.51 -1.82 14.98
CA THR A 143 8.90 -3.02 14.44
C THR A 143 8.10 -3.77 15.48
N ILE A 144 7.06 -4.45 15.00
CA ILE A 144 6.37 -5.45 15.81
C ILE A 144 7.09 -6.81 15.76
N ASP A 145 8.16 -6.96 14.97
CA ASP A 145 8.90 -8.19 14.76
C ASP A 145 7.98 -9.37 14.45
N TRP A 146 7.24 -9.23 13.34
CA TRP A 146 6.27 -10.20 12.86
C TRP A 146 6.26 -10.17 11.33
N TYR A 147 6.34 -11.32 10.66
CA TYR A 147 6.21 -11.41 9.20
C TYR A 147 4.75 -11.55 8.78
N ILE A 148 4.42 -11.07 7.57
CA ILE A 148 3.04 -10.93 7.08
C ILE A 148 2.27 -12.26 7.00
N ASP A 149 2.96 -13.36 6.71
CA ASP A 149 2.40 -14.70 6.57
C ASP A 149 1.86 -15.25 7.89
N GLU A 150 2.41 -14.81 9.02
CA GLU A 150 1.99 -15.19 10.36
C GLU A 150 0.89 -14.26 10.93
N MET A 151 0.52 -13.16 10.25
CA MET A 151 -0.39 -12.12 10.79
C MET A 151 -1.88 -12.45 10.62
N VAL A 152 -2.24 -13.19 9.56
CA VAL A 152 -3.64 -13.40 9.17
C VAL A 152 -4.40 -14.36 10.10
N ASP A 153 -3.67 -15.15 10.88
CA ASP A 153 -4.25 -16.16 11.77
C ASP A 153 -4.88 -15.53 13.03
N ASP A 154 -4.40 -14.38 13.49
CA ASP A 154 -4.93 -13.68 14.66
C ASP A 154 -4.71 -12.16 14.59
N ILE A 155 -5.63 -11.48 13.91
CA ILE A 155 -5.61 -10.01 13.80
C ILE A 155 -5.67 -9.30 15.16
N THR A 156 -6.25 -9.93 16.18
CA THR A 156 -6.36 -9.36 17.53
C THR A 156 -4.99 -9.39 18.24
N ALA A 157 -4.25 -10.49 18.12
CA ALA A 157 -2.89 -10.58 18.63
C ALA A 157 -1.96 -9.58 17.92
N VAL A 158 -2.09 -9.44 16.60
CA VAL A 158 -1.36 -8.41 15.82
C VAL A 158 -1.68 -7.02 16.35
N ALA A 159 -2.96 -6.68 16.55
CA ALA A 159 -3.37 -5.37 17.05
C ALA A 159 -2.82 -5.07 18.46
N ARG A 160 -2.90 -6.04 19.39
CA ARG A 160 -2.37 -5.88 20.76
C ARG A 160 -0.85 -5.72 20.78
N LYS A 161 -0.12 -6.46 19.93
CA LYS A 161 1.34 -6.34 19.82
C LYS A 161 1.71 -4.97 19.24
N THR A 162 0.99 -4.56 18.19
CA THR A 162 1.15 -3.26 17.54
C THR A 162 0.91 -2.12 18.54
N ASP A 163 -0.15 -2.16 19.33
CA ASP A 163 -0.45 -1.11 20.32
C ASP A 163 0.66 -0.93 21.37
N LYS A 164 1.23 -2.03 21.86
CA LYS A 164 2.37 -1.99 22.79
C LYS A 164 3.61 -1.34 22.17
N VAL A 165 3.86 -1.62 20.90
CA VAL A 165 5.00 -1.03 20.17
C VAL A 165 4.75 0.44 19.88
N ILE A 166 3.52 0.84 19.54
CA ILE A 166 3.10 2.24 19.41
C ILE A 166 3.33 2.98 20.73
N GLU A 167 2.84 2.44 21.85
CA GLU A 167 3.01 3.02 23.17
C GLU A 167 4.49 3.25 23.48
N LYS A 168 5.33 2.22 23.26
CA LYS A 168 6.76 2.32 23.48
C LYS A 168 7.41 3.36 22.57
N ALA A 169 7.07 3.38 21.27
CA ALA A 169 7.61 4.34 20.31
C ALA A 169 7.25 5.78 20.70
N MET A 170 6.02 6.02 21.17
CA MET A 170 5.60 7.35 21.63
C MET A 170 6.27 7.74 22.95
N ALA A 171 6.47 6.79 23.88
CA ALA A 171 7.11 7.06 25.17
C ALA A 171 8.63 7.31 25.05
N ASP A 172 9.31 6.55 24.19
CA ASP A 172 10.75 6.64 23.99
C ASP A 172 11.16 7.82 23.09
N THR A 173 10.20 8.44 22.41
CA THR A 173 10.44 9.50 21.44
C THR A 173 9.57 10.74 21.69
N SER A 174 9.69 11.75 20.84
CA SER A 174 8.80 12.92 20.82
C SER A 174 7.73 12.81 19.73
N ALA A 175 7.38 11.59 19.31
CA ALA A 175 6.33 11.36 18.33
C ALA A 175 4.96 11.73 18.90
N GLU A 176 4.21 12.55 18.16
CA GLU A 176 2.84 12.98 18.50
C GLU A 176 1.79 12.08 17.84
N THR A 177 2.18 11.39 16.76
CA THR A 177 1.37 10.43 16.02
C THR A 177 2.25 9.26 15.54
N VAL A 178 1.63 8.15 15.18
CA VAL A 178 2.31 7.00 14.57
C VAL A 178 1.74 6.72 13.19
N ILE A 179 2.63 6.52 12.21
CA ILE A 179 2.27 5.92 10.92
C ILE A 179 2.49 4.42 11.02
N LEU A 180 1.48 3.62 10.68
CA LEU A 180 1.69 2.20 10.50
C LEU A 180 2.37 1.97 9.15
N GLY A 181 3.57 1.40 9.16
CA GLY A 181 4.45 1.22 8.00
C GLY A 181 4.19 -0.04 7.20
N CYS A 182 3.06 -0.73 7.42
CA CYS A 182 2.67 -1.93 6.69
C CYS A 182 1.14 -1.95 6.51
N THR A 183 0.67 -2.16 5.28
CA THR A 183 -0.75 -2.15 4.92
C THR A 183 -1.53 -3.27 5.62
N ILE A 184 -0.92 -4.45 5.82
CA ILE A 184 -1.54 -5.59 6.50
C ILE A 184 -1.64 -5.36 8.01
N VAL A 185 -0.55 -4.96 8.67
CA VAL A 185 -0.54 -4.61 10.10
C VAL A 185 -1.63 -3.56 10.41
N SER A 186 -1.76 -2.59 9.51
CA SER A 186 -2.73 -1.51 9.65
C SER A 186 -4.18 -1.98 9.55
N ALA A 187 -4.46 -2.86 8.59
CA ALA A 187 -5.78 -3.45 8.44
C ALA A 187 -6.11 -4.35 9.65
N CYS A 188 -5.16 -5.15 10.15
CA CYS A 188 -5.34 -5.92 11.38
C CYS A 188 -5.67 -5.01 12.57
N TYR A 189 -4.89 -3.94 12.78
CA TYR A 189 -5.07 -3.00 13.88
C TYR A 189 -6.44 -2.32 13.84
N GLU A 190 -6.79 -1.72 12.70
CA GLU A 190 -8.05 -0.99 12.52
C GLU A 190 -9.28 -1.90 12.68
N ILE A 191 -9.25 -3.09 12.09
CA ILE A 191 -10.37 -4.03 12.15
C ILE A 191 -10.53 -4.62 13.55
N ALA A 192 -9.44 -5.01 14.20
CA ALA A 192 -9.51 -5.57 15.55
C ALA A 192 -10.04 -4.56 16.57
N LEU A 193 -9.67 -3.28 16.46
CA LEU A 193 -10.21 -2.22 17.33
C LEU A 193 -11.73 -2.01 17.16
N ARG A 194 -12.28 -2.32 15.99
CA ARG A 194 -13.71 -2.13 15.69
C ARG A 194 -14.56 -3.35 16.03
N GLU A 195 -14.05 -4.53 15.73
CA GLU A 195 -14.82 -5.76 15.84
C GLU A 195 -14.62 -6.51 17.16
N THR A 196 -13.52 -6.23 17.85
CA THR A 196 -13.21 -6.83 19.14
C THR A 196 -13.21 -5.73 20.22
N PRO A 197 -13.80 -5.97 21.41
CA PRO A 197 -13.70 -5.06 22.53
C PRO A 197 -12.28 -5.11 23.13
N LEU A 198 -11.33 -4.49 22.44
CA LEU A 198 -9.98 -4.30 22.93
C LEU A 198 -9.99 -3.10 23.87
N ASP A 199 -9.69 -3.34 25.15
CA ASP A 199 -9.42 -2.28 26.12
C ASP A 199 -8.04 -1.67 25.83
N LEU A 200 -7.95 -0.91 24.74
CA LEU A 200 -6.76 -0.19 24.31
C LEU A 200 -7.02 1.32 24.38
N PRO A 201 -6.05 2.10 24.87
CA PRO A 201 -6.18 3.55 24.95
C PRO A 201 -6.27 4.19 23.55
N LEU A 202 -7.05 5.27 23.43
CA LEU A 202 -7.13 6.04 22.19
C LEU A 202 -5.78 6.70 21.89
N ARG A 203 -5.27 6.50 20.67
CA ARG A 203 -3.99 7.04 20.17
C ARG A 203 -4.15 7.62 18.78
N SER A 204 -3.30 8.60 18.44
CA SER A 204 -3.20 9.12 17.07
C SER A 204 -2.38 8.14 16.24
N VAL A 205 -3.06 7.31 15.45
CA VAL A 205 -2.46 6.26 14.61
C VAL A 205 -3.00 6.39 13.20
N MET A 206 -2.11 6.48 12.22
CA MET A 206 -2.45 6.66 10.81
C MET A 206 -2.41 5.33 10.08
N ASN A 207 -3.54 4.94 9.50
CA ASN A 207 -3.66 3.77 8.64
C ASN A 207 -3.32 4.16 7.18
N PRO A 208 -2.21 3.66 6.60
CA PRO A 208 -1.74 4.01 5.28
C PRO A 208 -2.71 3.59 4.17
N ASN A 209 -3.53 2.56 4.36
CA ASN A 209 -4.55 2.18 3.38
C ASN A 209 -5.57 3.32 3.21
N LEU A 210 -6.03 3.90 4.32
CA LEU A 210 -7.03 4.97 4.30
C LEU A 210 -6.43 6.28 3.79
N MET A 211 -5.19 6.58 4.16
CA MET A 211 -4.46 7.73 3.64
C MET A 211 -4.30 7.65 2.12
N ALA A 212 -3.97 6.46 1.60
CA ALA A 212 -3.85 6.23 0.16
C ALA A 212 -5.18 6.46 -0.57
N VAL A 213 -6.28 5.90 -0.06
CA VAL A 213 -7.63 6.09 -0.63
C VAL A 213 -8.00 7.57 -0.66
N LYS A 214 -7.83 8.28 0.45
CA LYS A 214 -8.21 9.69 0.52
C LYS A 214 -7.36 10.57 -0.39
N MET A 215 -6.08 10.28 -0.53
CA MET A 215 -5.23 10.96 -1.49
C MET A 215 -5.65 10.64 -2.93
N ALA A 216 -5.99 9.38 -3.24
CA ALA A 216 -6.43 8.98 -4.57
C ALA A 216 -7.74 9.66 -4.98
N GLU A 217 -8.78 9.63 -4.13
CA GLU A 217 -10.04 10.32 -4.40
C GLU A 217 -9.82 11.83 -4.61
N MET A 218 -9.02 12.47 -3.74
CA MET A 218 -8.71 13.89 -3.88
C MET A 218 -7.98 14.20 -5.20
N LEU A 219 -7.00 13.39 -5.59
CA LEU A 219 -6.26 13.60 -6.83
C LEU A 219 -7.11 13.33 -8.07
N VAL A 220 -8.06 12.38 -8.01
CA VAL A 220 -9.03 12.16 -9.09
C VAL A 220 -9.97 13.36 -9.23
N ASP A 221 -10.55 13.86 -8.13
CA ASP A 221 -11.39 15.06 -8.15
C ASP A 221 -10.66 16.24 -8.80
N LEU A 222 -9.39 16.42 -8.42
CA LEU A 222 -8.56 17.48 -8.97
C LEU A 222 -8.24 17.24 -10.46
N ALA A 223 -7.98 15.99 -10.86
CA ALA A 223 -7.75 15.65 -12.27
C ALA A 223 -8.98 15.97 -13.14
N GLU A 224 -10.20 15.73 -12.64
CA GLU A 224 -11.45 16.06 -13.33
C GLU A 224 -11.61 17.58 -13.56
N VAL A 225 -11.11 18.41 -12.66
CA VAL A 225 -11.06 19.89 -12.83
C VAL A 225 -10.05 20.30 -13.93
N GLY A 226 -9.20 19.37 -14.40
CA GLY A 226 -8.42 19.48 -15.64
C GLY A 226 -7.03 20.10 -15.50
N GLN A 227 -6.75 20.82 -14.42
CA GLN A 227 -5.42 21.44 -14.22
C GLN A 227 -4.42 20.54 -13.49
N TYR A 228 -4.90 19.59 -12.70
CA TYR A 228 -4.07 18.86 -11.74
C TYR A 228 -3.72 17.47 -12.29
N ARG A 229 -2.50 17.33 -12.80
CA ARG A 229 -2.01 16.11 -13.45
C ARG A 229 -0.56 15.84 -13.09
N ILE A 230 -0.09 14.62 -13.36
CA ILE A 230 1.33 14.27 -13.18
C ILE A 230 2.21 15.19 -14.03
N ALA A 231 3.22 15.79 -13.41
CA ALA A 231 4.14 16.69 -14.08
C ALA A 231 5.05 15.93 -15.06
N ARG A 232 5.02 16.32 -16.34
CA ARG A 232 5.80 15.68 -17.43
C ARG A 232 7.10 16.40 -17.79
N THR A 233 7.46 17.44 -17.05
CA THR A 233 8.63 18.30 -17.36
C THR A 233 9.94 17.78 -16.78
N GLY A 234 9.91 16.82 -15.86
CA GLY A 234 11.09 16.39 -15.10
C GLY A 234 11.04 14.92 -14.72
N TYR A 235 11.01 14.62 -13.41
CA TYR A 235 11.18 13.27 -12.87
C TYR A 235 10.22 12.21 -13.45
N TYR A 236 9.00 12.61 -13.85
CA TYR A 236 8.01 11.72 -14.48
C TYR A 236 7.77 12.05 -15.97
N ALA A 237 8.77 12.61 -16.66
CA ALA A 237 8.73 12.84 -18.10
C ALA A 237 8.59 11.51 -18.84
N LYS A 238 7.70 11.45 -19.84
CA LYS A 238 7.50 10.22 -20.60
C LYS A 238 8.63 9.99 -21.59
N GLN A 239 9.12 8.74 -21.69
CA GLN A 239 10.10 8.33 -22.69
C GLN A 239 9.67 8.71 -24.11
N GLU A 240 8.38 8.59 -24.44
CA GLU A 240 7.81 8.89 -25.77
C GLU A 240 8.12 10.31 -26.27
N SER A 241 8.36 11.26 -25.37
CA SER A 241 8.72 12.64 -25.72
C SER A 241 10.10 12.78 -26.36
N ARG A 242 10.99 11.79 -26.14
CA ARG A 242 12.37 11.77 -26.64
C ARG A 242 12.63 10.58 -27.56
N ASP A 243 12.07 9.43 -27.24
CA ASP A 243 12.27 8.15 -27.92
C ASP A 243 10.93 7.42 -28.07
N PRO A 244 10.12 7.79 -29.08
CA PRO A 244 8.81 7.17 -29.32
C PRO A 244 8.90 5.67 -29.61
N GLU A 245 9.92 5.23 -30.36
CA GLU A 245 10.07 3.82 -30.75
C GLU A 245 10.45 2.95 -29.56
N GLY A 246 11.45 3.36 -28.77
CA GLY A 246 11.82 2.63 -27.56
C GLY A 246 10.70 2.64 -26.52
N SER A 247 9.96 3.74 -26.40
CA SER A 247 8.78 3.78 -25.52
C SER A 247 7.70 2.79 -25.95
N ALA A 248 7.43 2.68 -27.26
CA ALA A 248 6.50 1.70 -27.79
C ALA A 248 6.97 0.25 -27.54
N GLN A 249 8.27 -0.03 -27.66
CA GLN A 249 8.85 -1.34 -27.35
C GLN A 249 8.68 -1.71 -25.87
N VAL A 250 9.01 -0.80 -24.95
CA VAL A 250 8.84 -1.01 -23.51
C VAL A 250 7.37 -1.24 -23.17
N ARG A 251 6.47 -0.40 -23.69
CA ARG A 251 5.02 -0.55 -23.48
C ARG A 251 4.50 -1.88 -24.06
N ALA A 252 5.01 -2.34 -25.19
CA ALA A 252 4.65 -3.63 -25.76
C ALA A 252 5.07 -4.80 -24.87
N ILE A 253 6.26 -4.75 -24.27
CA ILE A 253 6.74 -5.75 -23.30
C ILE A 253 5.81 -5.78 -22.07
N LEU A 254 5.51 -4.62 -21.49
CA LEU A 254 4.64 -4.52 -20.31
C LEU A 254 3.19 -4.96 -20.60
N ARG A 255 2.69 -4.72 -21.82
CA ARG A 255 1.36 -5.19 -22.26
C ARG A 255 1.32 -6.69 -22.55
N ALA A 256 2.45 -7.31 -22.87
CA ALA A 256 2.53 -8.75 -23.09
C ALA A 256 2.47 -9.57 -21.79
N SER A 257 2.59 -8.90 -20.62
CA SER A 257 2.33 -9.48 -19.31
C SER A 257 0.87 -9.90 -19.15
N ARG A 258 0.56 -10.66 -18.09
CA ARG A 258 -0.79 -11.20 -17.85
C ARG A 258 -1.82 -10.07 -17.74
N PRO A 259 -3.04 -10.23 -18.31
CA PRO A 259 -4.08 -9.22 -18.20
C PRO A 259 -4.62 -9.13 -16.77
N LEU A 260 -5.15 -7.96 -16.43
CA LEU A 260 -5.76 -7.61 -15.15
C LEU A 260 -6.99 -8.48 -14.87
N SER A 261 -7.69 -8.96 -15.91
CA SER A 261 -8.77 -9.95 -15.79
C SER A 261 -8.29 -11.35 -15.41
N ALA A 262 -6.99 -11.65 -15.58
CA ALA A 262 -6.36 -12.87 -15.11
C ALA A 262 -5.72 -12.68 -13.72
N LEU A 263 -5.85 -11.49 -13.13
CA LEU A 263 -5.69 -11.30 -11.70
C LEU A 263 -7.03 -11.64 -11.05
N ASP A 264 -7.00 -12.48 -10.01
CA ASP A 264 -8.23 -12.87 -9.35
C ASP A 264 -8.81 -11.64 -8.63
N VAL A 265 -10.04 -11.29 -8.99
CA VAL A 265 -10.80 -10.27 -8.28
C VAL A 265 -11.51 -10.98 -7.15
N LEU A 266 -11.36 -10.48 -5.92
CA LEU A 266 -12.22 -10.98 -4.86
C LEU A 266 -13.69 -10.67 -5.19
N PRO A 267 -14.61 -11.65 -5.15
CA PRO A 267 -16.03 -11.39 -5.42
C PRO A 267 -16.56 -10.33 -4.45
N HIS A 268 -17.47 -9.46 -4.92
CA HIS A 268 -18.12 -8.43 -4.08
C HIS A 268 -18.96 -9.01 -2.93
N ASN A 269 -19.16 -10.34 -2.87
CA ASN A 269 -19.88 -11.03 -1.80
C ASN A 269 -19.24 -12.42 -1.52
N VAL A 270 -18.44 -12.54 -0.46
CA VAL A 270 -18.07 -13.84 0.14
C VAL A 270 -18.34 -13.78 1.65
N PRO A 271 -18.99 -14.80 2.26
CA PRO A 271 -19.23 -14.84 3.71
C PRO A 271 -17.94 -15.06 4.52
N THR A 272 -17.93 -14.47 5.72
CA THR A 272 -16.82 -14.26 6.68
C THR A 272 -16.21 -15.49 7.37
N SER A 273 -16.16 -16.68 6.77
CA SER A 273 -15.59 -17.87 7.43
C SER A 273 -14.32 -18.38 6.76
N ILE A 274 -13.16 -17.96 7.29
CA ILE A 274 -11.85 -18.57 6.98
C ILE A 274 -11.70 -19.80 7.90
N ASN A 275 -11.46 -20.97 7.30
CA ASN A 275 -11.10 -22.19 8.02
C ASN A 275 -9.66 -22.55 7.63
N ALA A 276 -8.72 -22.20 8.50
CA ALA A 276 -7.28 -22.37 8.28
C ALA A 276 -6.81 -23.72 8.82
N HIS A 277 -6.54 -24.69 7.94
CA HIS A 277 -5.71 -25.84 8.29
C HIS A 277 -4.83 -26.31 7.11
N SER A 278 -3.56 -26.59 7.45
CA SER A 278 -2.41 -26.96 6.62
C SER A 278 -1.74 -25.77 5.95
N ILE A 279 -0.51 -25.41 6.32
CA ILE A 279 0.71 -26.17 6.01
C ILE A 279 1.76 -25.94 7.12
N ALA A 280 2.21 -27.04 7.71
CA ALA A 280 3.29 -27.04 8.70
C ALA A 280 4.63 -27.45 8.06
N SER A 281 5.68 -26.83 8.58
CA SER A 281 7.08 -27.28 8.64
C SER A 281 8.03 -26.97 7.47
N GLY A 282 8.89 -25.97 7.68
CA GLY A 282 10.13 -25.76 6.95
C GLY A 282 11.20 -25.14 7.86
N LYS A 283 11.86 -25.96 8.69
CA LYS A 283 13.05 -25.54 9.47
C LYS A 283 14.26 -25.40 8.55
N TRP A 284 14.91 -24.25 8.55
CA TRP A 284 16.17 -24.03 7.85
C TRP A 284 17.37 -24.31 8.79
N LYS A 285 18.34 -25.05 8.26
CA LYS A 285 19.67 -25.29 8.85
C LYS A 285 20.61 -24.12 8.58
#